data_AF-A0A133UZG2-F1
#
_entry.id   AF-A0A133UZG2-F1
#
_cell.length_a   1.000
_cell.length_b   1.000
_cell.length_c   1.000
_cell.angle_alpha   90.00
_cell.angle_beta   90.00
_cell.angle_gamma   90.00
#
_symmetry.space_group_name_H-M   'P 1'
#
loop_
_entity.id
_entity.type
_entity.pdbx_description
1 polymer ?
#
loop_
_entity_poly.entity_id
_entity_poly.type
_entity_poly.pdbx_seq_one_letter_code
_entity_poly.pdbx_strand_id
1 'polypeptide(L)' 'MKECPECGREFETRQALNSHVGQAHPTEKTIDCPYCEESFASEGALSSHLQNAHEDEMDNECPYCDRKFRRRLG' A
#
# COMPACT_ATOMS: atom_id res chain seq x y z
N MET A 1 -8.51 28.83 -7.76
CA MET A 1 -7.21 28.22 -7.45
C MET A 1 -7.44 26.79 -6.99
N LYS A 2 -6.55 25.87 -7.32
CA LYS A 2 -6.59 24.45 -6.91
C LYS A 2 -5.38 24.19 -6.03
N GLU A 3 -5.62 23.77 -4.81
CA GLU A 3 -4.60 23.55 -3.80
C GLU A 3 -4.08 22.11 -3.86
N CYS A 4 -2.77 21.93 -3.71
CA CYS A 4 -2.17 20.62 -3.52
C CYS A 4 -2.43 20.13 -2.09
N PRO A 5 -3.09 18.97 -1.88
CA PRO A 5 -3.40 18.49 -0.54
C PRO A 5 -2.16 18.08 0.28
N GLU A 6 -1.01 17.87 -0.37
CA GLU A 6 0.21 17.45 0.32
C GLU A 6 1.09 18.61 0.78
N CYS A 7 1.07 19.75 0.08
CA CYS A 7 1.97 20.88 0.40
C CYS A 7 1.27 22.24 0.44
N GLY A 8 -0.04 22.31 0.22
CA GLY A 8 -0.82 23.56 0.26
C GLY A 8 -0.54 24.53 -0.89
N ARG A 9 0.22 24.11 -1.92
CA ARG A 9 0.60 24.98 -3.03
C ARG A 9 -0.57 25.19 -3.98
N GLU A 10 -0.81 26.43 -4.41
CA GLU A 10 -1.94 26.80 -5.24
C GLU A 10 -1.59 26.85 -6.74
N PHE A 11 -2.49 26.32 -7.56
CA PHE A 11 -2.37 26.30 -9.03
C PHE A 11 -3.61 26.89 -9.69
N GLU A 12 -3.43 27.53 -10.84
CA GLU A 12 -4.55 28.13 -11.58
C GLU A 12 -5.41 27.07 -12.29
N THR A 13 -4.80 25.96 -12.70
CA THR A 13 -5.48 24.90 -13.47
C THR A 13 -5.29 23.52 -12.85
N ARG A 14 -6.22 22.61 -13.18
CA ARG A 14 -6.15 21.21 -12.73
C ARG A 14 -5.02 20.44 -13.41
N GLN A 15 -4.66 20.76 -14.66
CA GLN A 15 -3.49 20.15 -15.31
C GLN A 15 -2.20 20.52 -14.58
N ALA A 16 -2.01 21.79 -14.22
CA ALA A 16 -0.81 22.24 -13.50
C ALA A 16 -0.68 21.55 -12.14
N LEU A 17 -1.79 21.40 -11.39
CA LEU A 17 -1.82 20.64 -10.15
C LEU A 17 -1.43 19.16 -10.37
N ASN A 18 -2.02 18.49 -11.36
CA ASN A 18 -1.72 17.07 -11.62
C ASN A 18 -0.24 16.85 -12.01
N SER A 19 0.30 17.71 -12.87
CA SER A 19 1.73 17.65 -13.23
C SER A 19 2.63 17.91 -12.04
N HIS A 20 2.28 18.87 -11.18
CA HIS A 20 3.00 19.13 -9.95
C HIS A 20 2.99 17.92 -9.02
N VAL A 21 1.81 17.32 -8.77
CA VAL A 21 1.70 16.12 -7.91
C VAL A 21 2.58 15.01 -8.47
N GLY A 22 2.48 14.67 -9.76
CA GLY A 22 3.30 13.60 -10.34
C GLY A 22 4.82 13.83 -10.34
N GLN A 23 5.29 15.09 -10.25
CA GLN A 23 6.72 15.42 -10.26
C GLN A 23 7.29 15.70 -8.86
N ALA A 24 6.53 16.37 -8.00
CA ALA A 24 6.98 16.85 -6.70
C ALA A 24 6.49 15.96 -5.55
N HIS A 25 5.38 15.27 -5.75
CA HIS A 25 4.81 14.27 -4.84
C HIS A 25 4.73 12.95 -5.59
N PRO A 26 5.87 12.39 -6.06
CA PRO A 26 5.85 11.04 -6.57
C PRO A 26 5.29 10.18 -5.45
N THR A 27 4.05 9.74 -5.61
CA THR A 27 3.50 8.67 -4.80
C THR A 27 4.41 7.49 -5.12
N GLU A 28 5.42 7.26 -4.29
CA GLU A 28 6.00 5.94 -4.17
C GLU A 28 4.78 5.06 -4.00
N LYS A 29 4.51 4.23 -5.02
CA LYS A 29 3.26 3.51 -5.10
C LYS A 29 3.33 2.49 -3.97
N THR A 30 2.88 2.89 -2.80
CA THR A 30 2.91 2.06 -1.62
C THR A 30 1.88 0.98 -1.82
N ILE A 31 2.20 -0.21 -1.34
CA ILE A 31 1.35 -1.36 -1.37
C ILE A 31 0.78 -1.49 0.02
N ASP A 32 -0.52 -1.30 0.13
CA ASP A 32 -1.22 -1.37 1.41
C ASP A 32 -1.31 -2.82 1.89
N CYS A 33 -1.12 -3.02 3.18
CA CYS A 33 -1.37 -4.30 3.81
C CYS A 33 -2.88 -4.59 3.77
N PRO A 34 -3.32 -5.80 3.35
CA PRO A 34 -4.72 -6.17 3.37
C PRO A 34 -5.30 -6.37 4.79
N TYR A 35 -4.44 -6.49 5.82
CA TYR A 35 -4.85 -6.80 7.19
C TYR A 35 -4.65 -5.62 8.17
N CYS A 36 -3.97 -4.55 7.78
CA CYS A 36 -3.74 -3.37 8.62
C CYS A 36 -3.56 -2.08 7.81
N GLU A 37 -3.41 -0.95 8.48
CA GLU A 37 -3.26 0.37 7.85
C GLU A 37 -1.80 0.71 7.44
N GLU A 38 -0.89 -0.27 7.46
CA GLU A 38 0.50 -0.04 7.01
C GLU A 38 0.66 -0.19 5.50
N SER A 39 1.50 0.67 4.92
CA SER A 39 1.78 0.69 3.48
C SER A 39 3.28 0.59 3.22
N PHE A 40 3.66 -0.16 2.18
CA PHE A 40 5.07 -0.52 1.92
C PHE A 40 5.53 -0.06 0.54
N ALA A 41 6.75 0.44 0.42
CA ALA A 41 7.30 0.90 -0.86
C ALA A 41 7.61 -0.23 -1.87
N SER A 42 7.53 -1.51 -1.47
CA SER A 42 7.78 -2.66 -2.36
C SER A 42 7.07 -3.94 -1.91
N GLU A 43 6.86 -4.86 -2.86
CA GLU A 43 6.27 -6.19 -2.57
C GLU A 43 7.13 -7.01 -1.61
N GLY A 44 8.46 -6.89 -1.66
CA GLY A 44 9.36 -7.60 -0.75
C GLY A 44 9.22 -7.12 0.70
N ALA A 45 9.06 -5.81 0.89
CA ALA A 45 8.81 -5.24 2.21
C ALA A 45 7.44 -5.67 2.75
N LEU A 46 6.40 -5.63 1.92
CA LEU A 46 5.08 -6.15 2.29
C LEU A 46 5.10 -7.65 2.60
N SER A 47 5.79 -8.47 1.79
CA SER A 47 5.87 -9.92 2.03
C SER A 47 6.58 -10.26 3.33
N SER A 48 7.63 -9.51 3.67
CA SER A 48 8.34 -9.65 4.95
C SER A 48 7.44 -9.21 6.11
N HIS A 49 6.70 -8.12 5.96
CA HIS A 49 5.70 -7.66 6.92
C HIS A 49 4.63 -8.73 7.16
N LEU A 50 3.99 -9.22 6.10
CA LEU A 50 2.96 -10.25 6.16
C LEU A 50 3.45 -11.52 6.87
N GLN A 51 4.69 -11.94 6.62
CA GLN A 51 5.28 -13.11 7.27
C GLN A 51 5.57 -12.91 8.76
N ASN A 52 5.92 -11.69 9.21
CA ASN A 52 6.33 -11.44 10.59
C ASN A 52 5.19 -10.90 11.48
N ALA A 53 4.34 -10.02 10.94
CA ALA A 53 3.27 -9.35 11.66
C ALA A 53 1.92 -10.07 11.53
N HIS A 54 1.73 -10.77 10.41
CA HIS A 54 0.48 -11.42 10.04
C HIS A 54 0.68 -12.93 9.81
N GLU A 55 1.68 -13.58 10.42
CA GLU A 55 1.93 -15.03 10.23
C GLU A 55 0.66 -15.86 10.50
N ASP A 56 -0.04 -15.54 11.59
CA ASP A 56 -1.29 -16.18 11.97
C ASP A 56 -2.45 -15.81 11.04
N GLU A 57 -2.41 -14.70 10.31
CA GLU A 57 -3.49 -14.24 9.41
C GLU A 57 -3.25 -14.63 7.95
N MET A 58 -1.99 -14.73 7.53
CA MET A 58 -1.55 -15.15 6.20
C MET A 58 -1.82 -16.64 5.96
N ASP A 59 -1.91 -17.40 7.04
CA ASP A 59 -2.29 -18.79 6.97
C ASP A 59 -3.73 -18.94 6.41
N ASN A 60 -4.61 -17.93 6.45
CA ASN A 60 -6.07 -18.10 6.65
C ASN A 60 -7.05 -18.32 5.50
N GLU A 61 -6.73 -18.15 4.21
CA GLU A 61 -7.82 -18.01 3.23
C GLU A 61 -7.71 -18.91 2.00
N CYS A 62 -8.58 -19.92 1.97
CA CYS A 62 -9.01 -20.62 0.77
C CYS A 62 -10.29 -19.93 0.25
N PRO A 63 -10.36 -19.48 -1.02
CA PRO A 63 -11.49 -18.69 -1.54
C PRO A 63 -12.81 -19.48 -1.75
N TYR A 64 -12.87 -20.73 -1.26
CA TYR A 64 -14.07 -21.57 -1.29
C TYR A 64 -14.40 -22.19 0.10
N CYS A 65 -13.59 -21.94 1.15
CA CYS A 65 -13.81 -22.33 2.55
C CYS A 65 -12.88 -21.59 3.54
N ASP A 66 -13.31 -21.31 4.78
CA ASP A 66 -12.50 -20.70 5.85
C ASP A 66 -11.39 -21.63 6.39
N ARG A 67 -10.50 -22.14 5.52
CA ARG A 67 -9.37 -22.98 5.95
C ARG A 67 -8.04 -22.40 5.55
N LYS A 68 -7.21 -22.33 6.59
CA LYS A 68 -5.82 -21.94 6.58
C LYS A 68 -4.92 -23.08 6.11
N PHE A 69 -3.92 -22.85 5.26
CA PHE A 69 -2.93 -23.87 4.90
C PHE A 69 -1.49 -23.37 5.00
N ARG A 70 -0.84 -23.64 6.14
CA ARG A 70 0.63 -23.67 6.25
C ARG A 70 1.17 -24.90 5.54
N ARG A 71 2.14 -24.73 4.64
CA ARG A 71 3.08 -25.80 4.25
C ARG A 71 4.49 -25.24 4.23
N ARG A 72 5.51 -25.81 4.87
CA ARG A 72 5.68 -26.74 6.00
C ARG A 72 7.05 -26.34 6.58
N LEU A 73 7.23 -26.34 7.90
CA LEU A 73 8.56 -26.63 8.44
C LEU A 73 8.64 -28.14 8.67
N GLY A 74 9.56 -28.82 7.97
CA GLY A 74 9.88 -30.25 8.15
C GLY A 74 9.17 -31.20 7.20
#